data_AF-A0AA91KF37-F1
#
_entry.id   AF-A0AA91KF37-F1
#
_cell.length_a   1.000
_cell.length_b   1.000
_cell.length_c   1.000
_cell.angle_alpha   90.00
_cell.angle_beta   90.00
_cell.angle_gamma   90.00
#
_symmetry.space_group_name_H-M   'P 1'
#
loop_
_entity.id
_entity.type
_entity.pdbx_description
1 polymer ?
#
loop_
_entity_poly.entity_id
_entity_poly.type
_entity_poly.pdbx_seq_one_letter_code
_entity_poly.pdbx_strand_id
1 'polypeptide(L)'
;MAWINSLIFLIIGVAVGFLIARMTTRDLKQQKDLKRELEKSRYELEQYRQELVDHFAQSADLLDTISKDYSKLYQHMAKTSSDLMPNLPEQDNPFAKRLGKITEIKETTDSDQPPRDYSDTGSGLLKGEEKSRAS
;
A
#
# COMPACT_ATOMS: atom_id res chain seq x y z
N MET A 1 32.04 16.63 -67.41
CA MET A 1 32.32 15.34 -66.72
C MET A 1 31.94 15.33 -65.23
N ALA A 2 32.12 16.42 -64.46
CA ALA A 2 31.83 16.42 -63.02
C ALA A 2 30.34 16.30 -62.63
N TRP A 3 29.42 16.82 -63.44
CA TRP A 3 27.97 16.83 -63.13
C TRP A 3 27.33 15.44 -62.98
N ILE A 4 27.86 14.43 -63.67
CA ILE A 4 27.33 13.06 -63.66
C ILE A 4 27.60 12.39 -62.31
N ASN A 5 28.76 12.68 -61.70
CA ASN A 5 29.15 12.16 -60.40
C ASN A 5 28.26 12.77 -59.30
N SER A 6 27.98 14.07 -59.39
CA SER A 6 27.03 14.74 -58.48
C SER A 6 25.64 14.10 -58.54
N LEU A 7 25.18 13.72 -59.73
CA LEU A 7 23.88 13.05 -59.90
C LEU A 7 23.87 11.65 -59.27
N ILE A 8 24.96 10.90 -59.38
CA ILE A 8 25.11 9.58 -58.76
C ILE A 8 25.13 9.69 -57.22
N PHE A 9 25.88 10.63 -56.66
CA PHE A 9 25.90 10.88 -55.22
C PHE A 9 24.55 11.35 -54.69
N LEU A 10 23.78 12.13 -55.46
CA LEU A 10 22.42 12.52 -55.09
C LEU A 10 21.50 11.30 -54.93
N ILE A 11 21.54 10.37 -55.90
CA ILE A 11 20.71 9.16 -55.87
C ILE A 11 21.09 8.27 -54.68
N ILE A 12 22.39 8.08 -54.44
CA ILE A 12 22.89 7.31 -53.29
C ILE A 12 22.48 7.98 -51.98
N GLY A 13 22.61 9.30 -51.88
CA GLY A 13 22.20 10.06 -50.69
C GLY A 13 20.71 9.93 -50.39
N VAL A 14 19.86 9.97 -51.42
CA VAL A 14 18.42 9.74 -51.26
C VAL A 14 18.12 8.31 -50.82
N ALA A 15 18.78 7.31 -51.41
CA ALA A 15 18.60 5.91 -51.03
C ALA A 15 19.01 5.64 -49.57
N VAL A 16 20.17 6.13 -49.16
CA VAL A 16 20.68 6.00 -47.79
C VAL A 16 19.82 6.79 -46.81
N GLY A 17 19.43 8.03 -47.15
CA GLY A 17 18.55 8.85 -46.34
C GLY A 17 17.17 8.20 -46.12
N PHE A 18 16.60 7.60 -47.16
CA PHE A 18 15.36 6.83 -47.05
C PHE A 18 15.51 5.61 -46.14
N LEU A 19 16.62 4.88 -46.27
CA LEU A 19 16.89 3.71 -45.44
C LEU A 19 16.97 4.07 -43.95
N ILE A 20 17.69 5.15 -43.61
CA ILE A 20 17.83 5.64 -42.23
C ILE A 20 16.47 6.12 -41.70
N ALA A 21 15.73 6.92 -42.46
CA ALA A 21 14.41 7.41 -42.04
C ALA A 21 13.42 6.25 -41.78
N ARG A 22 13.49 5.19 -42.60
CA ARG A 22 12.66 3.98 -42.45
C ARG A 22 12.98 3.20 -41.18
N MET A 23 14.23 3.18 -40.72
CA MET A 23 14.63 2.55 -39.46
C MET A 23 14.23 3.41 -38.26
N THR A 24 14.56 4.71 -38.25
CA THR A 24 14.23 5.62 -37.12
C THR A 24 12.73 5.69 -36.81
N THR A 25 11.87 5.64 -37.84
CA THR A 25 10.40 5.65 -37.63
C THR A 25 9.87 4.41 -36.91
N ARG A 26 10.56 3.27 -36.97
CA ARG A 26 10.20 2.05 -36.22
C ARG A 26 10.56 2.16 -34.75
N ASP A 27 11.75 2.68 -34.44
CA ASP A 27 12.24 2.83 -33.06
C ASP A 27 11.37 3.82 -32.26
N LEU A 28 10.92 4.91 -32.90
CA LEU A 28 10.02 5.86 -32.26
C LEU A 28 8.65 5.26 -31.91
N LYS A 29 8.15 4.29 -32.69
CA LYS A 29 6.91 3.57 -32.35
C LYS A 29 7.15 2.65 -31.16
N GLN A 30 8.22 1.86 -31.17
CA GLN A 30 8.56 0.96 -30.08
C GLN A 30 8.74 1.71 -28.75
N GLN A 31 9.41 2.86 -28.75
CA GLN A 31 9.55 3.66 -27.52
C GLN A 31 8.21 4.23 -27.02
N LYS A 32 7.29 4.61 -27.91
CA LYS A 32 5.95 5.07 -27.54
C LYS A 32 5.13 3.94 -26.93
N ASP A 33 5.21 2.73 -27.51
CA ASP A 33 4.50 1.56 -27.00
C ASP A 33 5.05 1.16 -25.62
N LEU A 34 6.37 1.16 -25.44
CA LEU A 34 7.01 0.86 -24.16
C LEU A 34 6.65 1.89 -23.07
N LYS A 35 6.63 3.19 -23.43
CA LYS A 35 6.17 4.25 -22.50
C LYS A 35 4.70 4.08 -22.13
N ARG A 36 3.84 3.76 -23.10
CA ARG A 36 2.42 3.48 -22.84
C ARG A 36 2.22 2.28 -21.93
N GLU A 37 3.00 1.22 -22.12
CA GLU A 37 2.94 0.04 -21.27
C GLU A 37 3.37 0.35 -19.83
N LEU A 38 4.43 1.16 -19.68
CA LEU A 38 4.89 1.64 -18.38
C LEU A 38 3.83 2.52 -17.70
N GLU A 39 3.26 3.50 -18.42
CA GLU A 39 2.18 4.35 -17.90
C GLU A 39 0.94 3.53 -17.53
N LYS A 40 0.57 2.55 -18.35
CA LYS A 40 -0.56 1.64 -18.08
C LYS A 40 -0.31 0.80 -16.82
N SER A 41 0.87 0.20 -16.68
CA SER A 41 1.21 -0.59 -15.50
C SER A 41 1.24 0.27 -14.23
N ARG A 42 1.75 1.51 -14.32
CA ARG A 42 1.72 2.47 -13.20
C ARG A 42 0.29 2.82 -12.81
N TYR A 43 -0.57 3.05 -13.79
CA TYR A 43 -1.98 3.34 -13.55
C TYR A 43 -2.70 2.15 -12.89
N GLU A 44 -2.48 0.93 -13.37
CA GLU A 44 -3.05 -0.29 -12.78
C GLU A 44 -2.57 -0.50 -11.33
N LEU A 45 -1.29 -0.22 -11.05
CA LEU A 45 -0.74 -0.30 -9.70
C LEU A 45 -1.39 0.71 -8.74
N GLU A 46 -1.59 1.95 -9.21
CA GLU A 46 -2.23 2.99 -8.41
C GLU A 46 -3.70 2.65 -8.13
N GLN A 47 -4.41 2.13 -9.13
CA GLN A 47 -5.77 1.62 -8.93
C GLN A 47 -5.81 0.47 -7.91
N TYR A 48 -4.90 -0.49 -8.01
CA TYR A 48 -4.80 -1.60 -7.06
C TYR A 48 -4.48 -1.11 -5.64
N ARG A 49 -3.58 -0.13 -5.51
CA ARG A 49 -3.28 0.52 -4.21
C ARG A 49 -4.53 1.18 -3.64
N GLN A 50 -5.29 1.90 -4.46
CA GLN A 50 -6.52 2.55 -4.01
C GLN A 50 -7.57 1.53 -3.57
N GLU A 51 -7.78 0.47 -4.35
CA GLU A 51 -8.69 -0.62 -4.02
C GLU A 51 -8.30 -1.31 -2.70
N LEU A 52 -7.00 -1.55 -2.48
CA LEU A 52 -6.51 -2.09 -1.21
C LEU A 52 -6.79 -1.16 -0.02
N VAL A 53 -6.56 0.15 -0.18
CA VAL A 53 -6.83 1.13 0.88
C VAL A 53 -8.32 1.12 1.23
N ASP A 54 -9.20 1.14 0.24
CA ASP A 54 -10.65 1.06 0.45
C ASP A 54 -11.06 -0.26 1.13
N HIS A 55 -10.46 -1.39 0.72
CA HIS A 55 -10.74 -2.70 1.31
C HIS A 55 -10.29 -2.78 2.78
N PHE A 56 -9.14 -2.19 3.13
CA PHE A 56 -8.68 -2.09 4.51
C PHE A 56 -9.53 -1.13 5.33
N ALA A 57 -10.00 -0.02 4.76
CA ALA A 57 -10.92 0.89 5.43
C ALA A 57 -12.25 0.19 5.77
N GLN A 58 -12.84 -0.53 4.81
CA GLN A 58 -14.02 -1.37 5.04
C GLN A 58 -13.78 -2.46 6.09
N SER A 59 -12.61 -3.11 6.03
CA SER A 59 -12.25 -4.15 7.00
C SER A 59 -12.08 -3.60 8.41
N ALA A 60 -11.54 -2.38 8.54
CA ALA A 60 -11.40 -1.71 9.84
C ALA A 60 -12.78 -1.35 10.43
N ASP A 61 -13.72 -0.90 9.62
CA ASP A 61 -15.09 -0.62 10.05
C ASP A 61 -15.84 -1.89 10.50
N LEU A 62 -15.66 -2.99 9.74
CA LEU A 62 -16.20 -4.29 10.14
C LEU A 62 -15.56 -4.79 11.44
N LEU A 63 -14.25 -4.62 11.61
CA LEU A 63 -13.53 -5.00 12.82
C LEU A 63 -14.00 -4.19 14.04
N ASP A 64 -14.26 -2.88 13.87
CA ASP A 64 -14.84 -2.03 14.92
C ASP A 64 -16.24 -2.52 15.33
N THR A 65 -17.06 -2.91 14.36
CA THR A 65 -18.38 -3.51 14.62
C THR A 65 -18.23 -4.80 15.45
N ILE A 66 -17.32 -5.70 15.08
CA ILE A 66 -17.04 -6.93 15.84
C ILE A 66 -16.55 -6.60 17.25
N SER A 67 -15.67 -5.61 17.41
CA SER A 67 -15.15 -5.18 18.72
C SER A 67 -16.28 -4.68 19.64
N LYS A 68 -17.21 -3.89 19.10
CA LYS A 68 -18.41 -3.43 19.81
C LYS A 68 -19.29 -4.60 20.23
N ASP A 69 -19.55 -5.54 19.33
CA ASP A 69 -20.40 -6.70 19.63
C ASP A 69 -19.75 -7.67 20.61
N TYR A 70 -18.43 -7.86 20.53
CA TYR A 70 -17.65 -8.60 21.52
C TYR A 70 -17.78 -7.97 22.92
N SER A 71 -17.69 -6.64 23.00
CA SER A 71 -17.86 -5.90 24.26
C SER A 71 -19.27 -6.08 24.83
N LYS A 72 -20.32 -5.96 23.99
CA LYS A 72 -21.71 -6.20 24.39
C LYS A 72 -21.92 -7.62 24.91
N LEU A 73 -21.34 -8.62 24.24
CA LEU A 73 -21.43 -10.01 24.68
C LEU A 73 -20.83 -10.18 26.09
N TYR A 74 -19.65 -9.59 26.34
CA TYR A 74 -19.04 -9.62 27.67
C TYR A 74 -19.90 -8.91 28.72
N GLN A 75 -20.49 -7.75 28.41
CA GLN A 75 -21.42 -7.06 29.31
C GLN A 75 -22.62 -7.94 29.64
N HIS A 76 -23.20 -8.59 28.64
CA HIS A 76 -24.33 -9.47 28.82
C HIS A 76 -23.97 -10.67 29.70
N MET A 77 -22.84 -11.33 29.44
CA MET A 77 -22.37 -12.45 30.27
C MET A 77 -22.05 -12.03 31.71
N ALA A 78 -21.42 -10.87 31.90
CA ALA A 78 -21.15 -10.34 33.24
C ALA A 78 -22.46 -10.07 34.00
N LYS A 79 -23.46 -9.46 33.34
CA LYS A 79 -24.79 -9.21 33.91
C LYS A 79 -25.53 -10.51 34.24
N THR A 80 -25.59 -11.45 33.31
CA THR A 80 -26.25 -12.75 33.51
C THR A 80 -25.57 -13.55 34.63
N SER A 81 -24.24 -13.50 34.73
CA SER A 81 -23.50 -14.11 35.84
C SER A 81 -23.90 -13.49 37.19
N SER A 82 -23.99 -12.17 37.27
CA SER A 82 -24.44 -11.47 38.49
C SER A 82 -25.89 -11.78 38.86
N ASP A 83 -26.77 -11.98 37.87
CA ASP A 83 -28.19 -12.27 38.08
C ASP A 83 -28.42 -13.72 38.54
N LEU A 84 -27.70 -14.68 37.95
CA LEU A 84 -27.78 -16.10 38.31
C LEU A 84 -27.01 -16.43 39.60
N MET A 85 -25.98 -15.66 39.95
CA MET A 85 -25.14 -15.87 41.13
C MET A 85 -25.01 -14.60 41.98
N PRO A 86 -26.10 -14.13 42.60
CA PRO A 86 -26.12 -12.84 43.32
C PRO A 86 -25.26 -12.81 44.59
N ASN A 87 -24.87 -13.96 45.13
CA ASN A 87 -24.00 -14.05 46.32
C ASN A 87 -22.51 -14.22 45.96
N LEU A 88 -22.14 -14.21 44.68
CA LEU A 88 -20.75 -14.31 44.26
C LEU A 88 -20.12 -12.90 44.29
N PRO A 89 -19.02 -12.68 45.02
CA PRO A 89 -18.34 -11.40 45.00
C PRO A 89 -17.86 -11.06 43.58
N GLU A 90 -17.98 -9.80 43.15
CA GLU A 90 -17.61 -9.37 41.78
C GLU A 90 -16.17 -9.73 41.39
N GLN A 91 -15.28 -9.86 42.37
CA GLN A 91 -13.90 -10.30 42.21
C GLN A 91 -13.76 -11.75 41.69
N ASP A 92 -14.75 -12.59 41.96
CA ASP A 92 -14.79 -14.00 41.54
C ASP A 92 -15.57 -14.20 40.24
N ASN A 93 -16.20 -13.15 39.70
CA ASN A 93 -16.85 -13.21 38.39
C ASN A 93 -15.79 -13.15 37.27
N PRO A 94 -15.58 -14.23 36.48
CA PRO A 94 -14.55 -14.27 35.44
C PRO A 94 -14.80 -13.26 34.32
N PHE A 95 -16.04 -12.80 34.16
CA PHE A 95 -16.44 -11.85 33.11
C PHE A 95 -16.25 -10.38 33.53
N ALA A 96 -16.29 -10.07 34.83
CA ALA A 96 -16.15 -8.70 35.33
C ALA A 96 -14.74 -8.12 35.11
N LYS A 97 -13.70 -8.95 35.32
CA LYS A 97 -12.29 -8.53 35.13
C LYS A 97 -11.96 -8.14 33.69
N ARG A 98 -12.56 -8.82 32.71
CA ARG A 98 -12.35 -8.53 31.28
C ARG A 98 -13.03 -7.24 30.86
N LEU A 99 -14.18 -6.92 31.46
CA LEU A 99 -14.93 -5.70 31.15
C LEU A 99 -14.16 -4.43 31.51
N GLY A 100 -13.53 -4.39 32.70
CA GLY A 100 -12.68 -3.26 33.11
C GLY A 100 -11.54 -2.98 32.14
N LYS A 101 -10.88 -4.04 31.63
CA LYS A 101 -9.81 -3.92 30.64
C LYS A 101 -10.30 -3.42 29.28
N ILE A 102 -11.47 -3.86 28.82
CA ILE A 102 -12.07 -3.40 27.55
C ILE A 102 -12.42 -1.91 27.63
N THR A 103 -12.99 -1.47 28.76
CA THR A 103 -13.31 -0.05 29.00
C THR A 103 -12.05 0.82 29.02
N GLU A 104 -10.99 0.38 29.71
CA GLU A 104 -9.70 1.08 29.74
C GLU A 104 -9.08 1.22 28.34
N ILE A 105 -9.13 0.16 27.52
CA ILE A 105 -8.63 0.21 26.13
C ILE A 105 -9.45 1.20 25.30
N LYS A 106 -10.77 1.23 25.48
CA LYS A 106 -11.66 2.17 24.77
C LYS A 106 -11.31 3.63 25.13
N GLU A 107 -11.07 3.94 26.41
CA GLU A 107 -10.65 5.28 26.86
C GLU A 107 -9.28 5.68 26.29
N THR A 108 -8.34 4.74 26.15
CA THR A 108 -7.05 5.05 25.51
C THR A 108 -7.13 5.23 23.98
N THR A 109 -8.15 4.68 23.32
CA THR A 109 -8.31 4.79 21.86
C THR A 109 -8.96 6.12 21.45
N ASP A 110 -9.81 6.68 22.31
CA ASP A 110 -10.37 8.05 22.17
C ASP A 110 -9.37 9.15 22.59
N SER A 111 -8.22 8.79 23.17
CA SER A 111 -7.15 9.76 23.41
C SER A 111 -6.43 10.10 22.09
N ASP A 112 -6.56 11.36 21.65
CA ASP A 112 -5.88 12.01 20.52
C ASP A 112 -4.36 11.71 20.48
N GLN A 113 -3.98 10.52 20.01
CA GLN A 113 -2.59 10.27 19.67
C GLN A 113 -2.33 10.85 18.28
N PRO A 114 -1.33 11.73 18.13
CA PRO A 114 -1.02 12.32 16.83
C PRO A 114 -0.71 11.22 15.81
N PRO A 115 -0.98 11.46 14.52
CA PRO A 115 -0.75 10.48 13.46
C PRO A 115 0.68 9.95 13.58
N ARG A 116 0.82 8.63 13.73
CA ARG A 116 2.13 8.01 13.70
C ARG A 116 2.73 8.30 12.33
N ASP A 117 3.82 9.06 12.33
CA ASP A 117 4.56 9.37 11.12
C ASP A 117 5.24 8.09 10.65
N TYR A 118 4.58 7.35 9.76
CA TYR A 118 5.11 6.11 9.18
C TYR A 118 6.27 6.37 8.19
N SER A 119 6.81 7.60 8.15
CA SER A 119 7.97 7.94 7.34
C SER A 119 9.30 7.47 7.92
N ASP A 120 9.38 7.10 9.21
CA ASP A 120 10.65 6.81 9.86
C ASP A 120 10.96 5.31 9.98
N THR A 121 10.97 4.64 8.84
CA THR A 121 11.96 3.60 8.60
C THR A 121 11.96 3.38 7.10
N GLY A 122 13.01 3.89 6.43
CA GLY A 122 13.22 3.61 5.02
C GLY A 122 13.03 2.12 4.79
N SER A 123 11.99 1.77 4.03
CA SER A 123 11.79 0.43 3.49
C SER A 123 12.93 0.19 2.51
N GLY A 124 14.08 -0.12 3.09
CA GLY A 124 15.34 -0.22 2.43
C GLY A 124 15.79 -1.66 2.55
N LEU A 125 15.71 -2.38 1.44
CA LEU A 125 16.42 -3.64 1.18
C LEU A 125 17.97 -3.47 1.25
N LEU A 126 18.44 -2.31 1.72
CA LEU A 126 19.82 -1.85 1.75
C LEU A 126 20.10 -1.19 3.10
N LYS A 127 19.84 -1.89 4.22
CA LYS A 127 20.48 -1.52 5.48
C LYS A 127 21.94 -1.98 5.39
N GLY A 128 22.80 -1.06 4.95
CA GLY A 128 24.24 -1.27 4.90
C GLY A 128 24.73 -1.78 6.25
N GLU A 129 25.50 -2.86 6.21
CA GLU A 129 26.20 -3.38 7.38
C GLU A 129 27.06 -2.27 7.99
N GLU A 130 26.58 -1.69 9.10
CA GLU A 130 27.40 -0.87 9.95
C GLU A 130 28.36 -1.82 10.67
N LYS A 131 29.48 -2.08 10.00
CA LYS A 131 30.59 -2.89 10.50
C LYS A 131 31.16 -2.18 11.71
N SER A 132 30.66 -2.54 12.88
CA SER A 132 31.26 -2.28 14.17
C SER A 132 32.71 -2.76 14.14
N ARG A 133 33.64 -1.82 13.97
CA ARG A 133 35.04 -1.98 14.36
C ARG A 133 35.21 -1.29 15.70
N ALA A 134 34.89 -2.03 16.75
CA ALA A 134 35.43 -1.80 18.07
C ALA A 134 36.66 -2.70 18.25
N SER A 135 37.67 -2.13 18.92
CA SER A 135 38.95 -2.71 19.39
C SER A 135 40.13 -2.58 18.43
#